data_AF-A0A5J4Q5W3-F1
#
_entry.id   AF-A0A5J4Q5W3-F1
#
_cell.length_a   1.000
_cell.length_b   1.000
_cell.length_c   1.000
_cell.angle_alpha   90.00
_cell.angle_beta   90.00
_cell.angle_gamma   90.00
#
_symmetry.space_group_name_H-M   'P 1'
#
loop_
_entity.id
_entity.type
_entity.pdbx_description
1 polymer ?
#
loop_
_entity_poly.entity_id
_entity_poly.type
_entity_poly.pdbx_seq_one_letter_code
_entity_poly.pdbx_strand_id
1 'polypeptide(L)'
;MTFDANVTEVNIRYGMPYISHDVAQSNLKRDDVKFNWQEQSNTTNKIWNSALGMIQVWGGDDNDASEFYTSFFRVYERMINTSDSNGYYYSSQSCSSVRDERVPFFNDDWIWDTYRAAHPLRVLIDAETECAMSASYVRMAKSTAEMWLPTFPEVYYLLKLSYIHINTLLLYYIYFNSIYNLLKGNW
;
A
#
# COMPACT_ATOMS: atom_id res chain seq x y z
N MET A 1 6.31 31.99 -1.40
CA MET A 1 4.96 32.56 -1.22
C MET A 1 5.06 33.65 -0.17
N THR A 2 4.39 34.78 -0.39
CA THR A 2 4.26 35.89 0.57
C THR A 2 2.78 36.14 0.78
N PHE A 3 2.36 36.35 2.03
CA PHE A 3 0.96 36.58 2.41
C PHE A 3 0.86 37.90 3.18
N ASP A 4 -0.28 38.56 3.07
CA ASP A 4 -0.56 39.81 3.78
C ASP A 4 -0.67 39.59 5.30
N ALA A 5 -0.42 40.64 6.09
CA ALA A 5 -0.37 40.57 7.55
C ALA A 5 -1.71 40.17 8.21
N ASN A 6 -2.83 40.24 7.48
CA ASN A 6 -4.16 39.88 7.95
C ASN A 6 -4.58 38.44 7.59
N VAL A 7 -3.73 37.67 6.89
CA VAL A 7 -4.00 36.26 6.59
C VAL A 7 -3.75 35.42 7.83
N THR A 8 -4.80 34.81 8.39
CA THR A 8 -4.73 33.98 9.61
C THR A 8 -4.74 32.47 9.32
N GLU A 9 -5.06 32.07 8.10
CA GLU A 9 -5.13 30.66 7.69
C GLU A 9 -4.70 30.50 6.22
N VAL A 10 -3.86 29.49 5.94
CA VAL A 10 -3.43 29.12 4.59
C VAL A 10 -3.67 27.63 4.40
N ASN A 11 -4.53 27.29 3.44
CA ASN A 11 -4.83 25.92 3.07
C ASN A 11 -3.99 25.51 1.86
N ILE A 12 -3.23 24.41 2.00
CA ILE A 12 -2.33 23.90 0.94
C ILE A 12 -2.79 22.50 0.55
N ARG A 13 -2.90 22.27 -0.77
CA ARG A 13 -3.07 20.94 -1.36
C ARG A 13 -1.84 20.63 -2.20
N TYR A 14 -1.33 19.41 -2.07
CA TYR A 14 -0.24 18.92 -2.89
C TYR A 14 -0.53 17.46 -3.27
N GLY A 15 -0.02 17.04 -4.42
CA GLY A 15 -0.10 15.66 -4.89
C GLY A 15 1.31 15.18 -5.25
N MET A 16 1.64 13.95 -4.87
CA MET A 16 2.93 13.32 -5.16
C MET A 16 2.69 12.02 -5.95
N PRO A 17 2.51 12.10 -7.28
CA PRO A 17 2.41 10.90 -8.10
C PRO A 17 3.80 10.31 -8.35
N TYR A 18 3.83 9.01 -8.64
CA TYR A 18 5.05 8.30 -9.02
C TYR A 18 5.37 8.39 -10.52
N ILE A 19 4.43 8.83 -11.36
CA ILE A 19 4.55 8.82 -12.82
C ILE A 19 5.03 10.15 -13.38
N SER A 20 4.26 11.23 -13.20
CA SER A 20 4.59 12.55 -13.76
C SER A 20 3.83 13.68 -13.08
N HIS A 21 4.31 14.91 -13.26
CA HIS A 21 3.62 16.11 -12.79
C HIS A 21 2.19 16.26 -13.35
N ASP A 22 1.96 15.85 -14.60
CA ASP A 22 0.64 15.93 -15.24
C ASP A 22 -0.37 14.99 -14.57
N VAL A 23 0.09 13.81 -14.12
CA VAL A 23 -0.73 12.90 -13.29
C VAL A 23 -1.02 13.55 -11.93
N ALA A 24 -0.08 14.31 -11.35
CA ALA A 24 -0.31 15.05 -10.10
C ALA A 24 -1.46 16.03 -10.27
N GLN A 25 -1.38 16.81 -11.34
CA GLN A 25 -2.36 17.84 -11.65
C GLN A 25 -3.72 17.23 -11.99
N SER A 26 -3.74 16.12 -12.73
CA SER A 26 -4.97 15.38 -13.05
C SER A 26 -5.64 14.83 -11.79
N ASN A 27 -4.87 14.22 -10.88
CA ASN A 27 -5.38 13.71 -9.62
C ASN A 27 -5.96 14.84 -8.76
N LEU A 28 -5.26 15.97 -8.62
CA LEU A 28 -5.74 17.13 -7.88
C LEU A 28 -7.01 17.75 -8.49
N LYS A 29 -7.12 17.79 -9.83
CA LYS A 29 -8.30 18.27 -10.56
C LYS A 29 -9.48 17.30 -10.54
N ARG A 30 -9.24 16.00 -10.47
CA ARG A 30 -10.30 15.00 -10.32
C ARG A 30 -10.93 15.13 -8.93
N ASP A 31 -10.10 15.36 -7.92
CA ASP A 31 -10.53 15.59 -6.55
C ASP A 31 -11.05 17.03 -6.35
N ASP A 32 -11.56 17.69 -7.42
CA ASP A 32 -12.08 19.07 -7.44
C ASP A 32 -13.55 19.13 -6.97
N VAL A 33 -13.76 18.56 -5.80
CA VAL A 33 -14.89 18.88 -4.92
C VAL A 33 -14.39 19.96 -3.99
N LYS A 34 -15.14 21.07 -3.83
CA LYS A 34 -14.85 22.18 -2.91
C LYS A 34 -14.00 21.72 -1.72
N PHE A 35 -12.70 22.07 -1.73
CA PHE A 35 -11.78 21.56 -0.71
C PHE A 35 -12.28 21.98 0.68
N ASN A 36 -12.72 20.99 1.45
CA ASN A 36 -13.23 21.15 2.79
C ASN A 36 -12.38 20.29 3.71
N TRP A 37 -11.46 20.93 4.43
CA TRP A 37 -10.53 20.24 5.33
C TRP A 37 -11.27 19.39 6.37
N GLN A 38 -12.37 19.89 6.93
CA GLN A 38 -13.16 19.15 7.91
C GLN A 38 -13.81 17.92 7.30
N GLU A 39 -14.32 18.01 6.07
CA GLU A 39 -14.88 16.85 5.37
C GLU A 39 -13.81 15.80 5.04
N GLN A 40 -12.63 16.24 4.60
CA GLN A 40 -11.49 15.36 4.33
C GLN A 40 -11.01 14.67 5.61
N SER A 41 -10.90 15.40 6.72
CA SER A 41 -10.52 14.87 8.02
C SER A 41 -11.54 13.84 8.53
N ASN A 42 -12.84 14.13 8.41
CA ASN A 42 -13.89 13.20 8.79
C ASN A 42 -13.88 11.92 7.95
N THR A 43 -13.65 12.04 6.64
CA THR A 43 -13.53 10.88 5.74
C THR A 43 -12.32 10.03 6.10
N THR A 44 -11.17 10.68 6.36
CA THR A 44 -9.93 10.00 6.78
C THR A 44 -10.12 9.26 8.10
N ASN A 45 -10.76 9.89 9.10
CA ASN A 45 -11.05 9.25 10.39
C ASN A 45 -11.97 8.03 10.23
N LYS A 46 -12.97 8.10 9.34
CA LYS A 46 -13.84 6.95 9.07
C LYS A 46 -13.09 5.77 8.46
N ILE A 47 -12.20 6.04 7.50
CA ILE A 47 -11.36 5.00 6.88
C ILE A 47 -10.47 4.34 7.94
N TRP A 48 -9.78 5.12 8.76
CA TRP A 48 -8.92 4.58 9.81
C TRP A 48 -9.69 3.83 10.89
N ASN A 49 -10.83 4.34 11.35
CA ASN A 49 -11.67 3.64 12.32
C ASN A 49 -12.21 2.32 11.75
N SER A 50 -12.51 2.27 10.46
CA SER A 50 -12.92 1.02 9.80
C SER A 50 -11.78 0.01 9.73
N ALA A 51 -10.56 0.46 9.40
CA ALA A 51 -9.38 -0.41 9.30
C ALA A 51 -8.93 -0.91 10.68
N LEU A 52 -8.71 0.00 11.63
CA LEU A 52 -8.27 -0.34 12.98
C LEU A 52 -9.35 -1.10 13.77
N GLY A 53 -10.63 -0.83 13.49
CA GLY A 53 -11.76 -1.51 14.11
C GLY A 53 -11.97 -2.96 13.66
N MET A 54 -11.19 -3.49 12.70
CA MET A 54 -11.22 -4.90 12.31
C MET A 54 -10.84 -5.84 13.46
N ILE A 55 -10.01 -5.36 14.39
CA ILE A 55 -9.66 -6.07 15.61
C ILE A 55 -10.09 -5.24 16.80
N GLN A 56 -11.00 -5.78 17.61
CA GLN A 56 -11.44 -5.15 18.84
C GLN A 56 -10.76 -5.83 20.03
N VAL A 57 -10.18 -5.01 20.91
CA VAL A 57 -9.53 -5.45 22.13
C VAL A 57 -10.32 -4.96 23.35
N TRP A 58 -10.37 -5.77 24.41
CA TRP A 58 -11.05 -5.45 25.66
C TRP A 58 -10.15 -5.79 26.86
N GLY A 59 -10.33 -5.06 27.96
CA GLY A 59 -9.44 -5.12 29.11
C GLY A 59 -8.22 -4.20 28.94
N GLY A 60 -7.32 -4.20 29.94
CA GLY A 60 -6.20 -3.26 29.99
C GLY A 60 -6.59 -1.84 30.39
N ASP A 61 -5.61 -0.94 30.37
CA ASP A 61 -5.83 0.50 30.50
C ASP A 61 -5.75 1.24 29.15
N ASP A 62 -5.93 2.56 29.16
CA ASP A 62 -5.88 3.37 27.94
C ASP A 62 -4.49 3.34 27.26
N ASN A 63 -3.42 3.06 27.99
CA ASN A 63 -2.08 2.93 27.42
C ASN A 63 -1.94 1.63 26.63
N ASP A 64 -2.48 0.52 27.16
CA ASP A 64 -2.48 -0.78 26.47
C ASP A 64 -3.21 -0.68 25.11
N ALA A 65 -4.36 -0.01 25.10
CA ALA A 65 -5.13 0.23 23.87
C ALA A 65 -4.34 1.12 22.89
N SER A 66 -3.70 2.18 23.39
CA SER A 66 -2.87 3.07 22.58
C SER A 66 -1.68 2.34 21.94
N GLU A 67 -0.98 1.50 22.70
CA GLU A 67 0.15 0.71 22.20
C GLU A 67 -0.31 -0.30 21.14
N PHE A 68 -1.43 -0.99 21.39
CA PHE A 68 -2.00 -1.94 20.44
C PHE A 68 -2.39 -1.26 19.13
N TYR A 69 -3.23 -0.21 19.16
CA TYR A 69 -3.71 0.43 17.94
C TYR A 69 -2.61 1.22 17.22
N THR A 70 -1.61 1.75 17.93
CA THR A 70 -0.42 2.34 17.29
C THR A 70 0.39 1.28 16.56
N SER A 71 0.63 0.14 17.21
CA SER A 71 1.30 -1.02 16.58
C SER A 71 0.51 -1.54 15.39
N PHE A 72 -0.81 -1.64 15.50
CA PHE A 72 -1.67 -2.11 14.42
C PHE A 72 -1.72 -1.14 13.24
N PHE A 73 -1.77 0.17 13.51
CA PHE A 73 -1.63 1.21 12.48
C PHE A 73 -0.35 1.04 11.65
N ARG A 74 0.78 0.68 12.28
CA ARG A 74 2.07 0.47 11.59
C ARG A 74 2.04 -0.71 10.61
N VAL A 75 1.11 -1.65 10.78
CA VAL A 75 0.89 -2.73 9.80
C VAL A 75 0.39 -2.19 8.46
N TYR A 76 -0.18 -0.98 8.40
CA TYR A 76 -0.63 -0.35 7.15
C TYR A 76 0.42 0.59 6.52
N GLU A 77 1.62 0.73 7.11
CA GLU A 77 2.64 1.66 6.60
C GLU A 77 3.20 1.23 5.24
N ARG A 78 3.30 -0.08 5.00
CA ARG A 78 3.85 -0.72 3.79
C ARG A 78 3.10 -2.01 3.51
N MET A 79 2.86 -2.47 2.29
CA MET A 79 3.21 -1.82 1.03
C MET A 79 2.30 -0.63 0.73
N ILE A 80 2.78 0.29 -0.10
CA ILE A 80 2.00 1.43 -0.57
C ILE A 80 1.44 1.15 -1.96
N ASN A 81 0.19 1.55 -2.20
CA ASN A 81 -0.39 1.53 -3.54
C ASN A 81 0.25 2.64 -4.38
N THR A 82 0.86 2.26 -5.50
CA THR A 82 1.51 3.19 -6.43
C THR A 82 0.76 3.34 -7.76
N SER A 83 -0.34 2.61 -7.95
CA SER A 83 -1.27 2.84 -9.05
C SER A 83 -1.92 4.22 -8.91
N ASP A 84 -2.01 4.94 -10.01
CA ASP A 84 -2.77 6.16 -10.14
C ASP A 84 -4.26 5.87 -10.35
N SER A 85 -5.02 6.96 -10.41
CA SER A 85 -6.46 6.98 -10.65
C SER A 85 -6.91 6.35 -11.97
N ASN A 86 -6.02 6.25 -12.95
CA ASN A 86 -6.27 5.75 -14.28
C ASN A 86 -5.84 4.28 -14.45
N GLY A 87 -5.39 3.63 -13.37
CA GLY A 87 -4.91 2.25 -13.38
C GLY A 87 -3.51 2.10 -13.99
N TYR A 88 -2.64 3.08 -13.76
CA TYR A 88 -1.24 3.04 -14.19
C TYR A 88 -0.28 3.18 -13.02
N TYR A 89 0.86 2.52 -13.07
CA TYR A 89 1.94 2.69 -12.09
C TYR A 89 3.28 2.91 -12.80
N TYR A 90 4.25 3.49 -12.08
CA TYR A 90 5.62 3.61 -12.58
C TYR A 90 6.40 2.32 -12.34
N SER A 91 6.99 1.77 -13.40
CA SER A 91 7.91 0.63 -13.33
C SER A 91 9.34 1.12 -13.37
N SER A 92 10.12 0.85 -12.32
CA SER A 92 11.54 1.18 -12.26
C SER A 92 12.41 0.31 -13.18
N GLN A 93 11.91 -0.84 -13.65
CA GLN A 93 12.66 -1.71 -14.58
C GLN A 93 12.60 -1.18 -16.01
N SER A 94 11.43 -0.68 -16.42
CA SER A 94 11.22 -0.13 -17.76
C SER A 94 11.37 1.40 -17.81
N CYS A 95 11.55 2.04 -16.65
CA CYS A 95 11.56 3.49 -16.47
C CYS A 95 10.34 4.17 -17.12
N SER A 96 9.16 3.53 -17.04
CA SER A 96 7.97 3.95 -17.77
C SER A 96 6.68 3.64 -17.02
N SER A 97 5.59 4.27 -17.46
CA SER A 97 4.24 4.00 -16.96
C SER A 97 3.69 2.70 -17.56
N VAL A 98 3.11 1.85 -16.72
CA VAL A 98 2.57 0.52 -17.07
C VAL A 98 1.15 0.40 -16.53
N ARG A 99 0.25 -0.27 -17.28
CA ARG A 99 -1.11 -0.56 -16.81
C ARG A 99 -1.09 -1.57 -15.67
N ASP A 100 -1.89 -1.35 -14.65
CA ASP A 100 -2.03 -2.26 -13.51
C ASP A 100 -3.00 -3.43 -13.77
N GLU A 101 -3.60 -3.49 -14.97
CA GLU A 101 -4.52 -4.55 -15.38
C GLU A 101 -5.71 -4.75 -14.43
N ARG A 102 -6.18 -3.66 -13.80
CA ARG A 102 -7.29 -3.65 -12.80
C ARG A 102 -6.94 -4.33 -11.47
N VAL A 103 -5.68 -4.66 -11.25
CA VAL A 103 -5.18 -5.10 -9.94
C VAL A 103 -4.17 -4.06 -9.49
N PRO A 104 -4.45 -3.26 -8.44
CA PRO A 104 -3.54 -2.19 -8.02
C PRO A 104 -2.11 -2.70 -7.80
N PHE A 105 -1.13 -1.87 -8.14
CA PHE A 105 0.28 -2.21 -8.01
C PHE A 105 0.86 -1.62 -6.72
N PHE A 106 1.32 -2.52 -5.85
CA PHE A 106 1.92 -2.19 -4.57
C PHE A 106 3.44 -2.29 -4.64
N ASN A 107 4.11 -1.39 -3.93
CA ASN A 107 5.57 -1.36 -3.81
C ASN A 107 5.99 -0.89 -2.40
N ASP A 108 7.29 -0.72 -2.14
CA ASP A 108 7.87 -0.37 -0.84
C ASP A 108 7.58 -1.44 0.23
N ASP A 109 8.29 -2.57 0.15
CA ASP A 109 8.23 -3.61 1.18
C ASP A 109 9.60 -3.98 1.72
N TRP A 110 9.64 -4.30 3.01
CA TRP A 110 10.80 -4.86 3.68
C TRP A 110 10.52 -6.33 3.96
N ILE A 111 10.46 -7.11 2.87
CA ILE A 111 9.90 -8.45 2.92
C ILE A 111 10.65 -9.37 3.87
N TRP A 112 11.93 -9.07 4.13
CA TRP A 112 12.74 -9.79 5.10
C TRP A 112 12.20 -9.68 6.53
N ASP A 113 11.42 -8.66 6.85
CA ASP A 113 10.80 -8.44 8.15
C ASP A 113 9.30 -8.74 8.11
N THR A 114 8.60 -8.20 7.13
CA THR A 114 7.13 -8.20 7.06
C THR A 114 6.55 -9.60 6.86
N TYR A 115 7.31 -10.53 6.26
CA TYR A 115 6.83 -11.91 6.05
C TYR A 115 6.53 -12.66 7.36
N ARG A 116 7.19 -12.28 8.47
CA ARG A 116 7.11 -12.99 9.75
C ARG A 116 5.79 -12.78 10.46
N ALA A 117 5.18 -11.61 10.31
CA ALA A 117 4.00 -11.23 11.07
C ALA A 117 3.02 -10.33 10.31
N ALA A 118 3.52 -9.30 9.60
CA ALA A 118 2.65 -8.32 8.95
C ALA A 118 1.84 -8.95 7.80
N HIS A 119 2.48 -9.66 6.87
CA HIS A 119 1.78 -10.35 5.78
C HIS A 119 0.82 -11.43 6.33
N PRO A 120 1.23 -12.33 7.25
CA PRO A 120 0.29 -13.26 7.88
C PRO A 120 -0.93 -12.59 8.52
N LEU A 121 -0.75 -11.47 9.22
CA LEU A 121 -1.87 -10.73 9.81
C LEU A 121 -2.79 -10.16 8.73
N ARG A 122 -2.24 -9.55 7.68
CA ARG A 122 -3.02 -9.00 6.55
C ARG A 122 -3.85 -10.05 5.84
N VAL A 123 -3.36 -11.29 5.72
CA VAL A 123 -4.16 -12.40 5.18
C VAL A 123 -5.44 -12.62 5.98
N LEU A 124 -5.38 -12.47 7.30
CA LEU A 124 -6.53 -12.71 8.18
C LEU A 124 -7.53 -11.56 8.13
N ILE A 125 -7.06 -10.32 8.01
CA ILE A 125 -7.91 -9.12 8.15
C ILE A 125 -8.29 -8.48 6.80
N ASP A 126 -7.49 -8.67 5.76
CA ASP A 126 -7.66 -8.07 4.43
C ASP A 126 -6.96 -8.90 3.33
N ALA A 127 -7.48 -10.11 3.12
CA ALA A 127 -6.94 -11.06 2.15
C ALA A 127 -6.95 -10.53 0.71
N GLU A 128 -7.89 -9.66 0.35
CA GLU A 128 -8.02 -9.11 -1.00
C GLU A 128 -6.85 -8.16 -1.32
N THR A 129 -6.57 -7.21 -0.42
CA THR A 129 -5.43 -6.31 -0.56
C THR A 129 -4.11 -7.09 -0.55
N GLU A 130 -3.98 -8.07 0.34
CA GLU A 130 -2.77 -8.91 0.41
C GLU A 130 -2.54 -9.74 -0.87
N CYS A 131 -3.62 -10.19 -1.52
CA CYS A 131 -3.52 -10.84 -2.83
C CYS A 131 -3.03 -9.86 -3.91
N ALA A 132 -3.49 -8.60 -3.90
CA ALA A 132 -3.02 -7.57 -4.83
C ALA A 132 -1.53 -7.21 -4.59
N MET A 133 -1.11 -7.14 -3.32
CA MET A 133 0.30 -7.01 -2.92
C MET A 133 1.14 -8.17 -3.47
N SER A 134 0.71 -9.41 -3.23
CA SER A 134 1.37 -10.62 -3.76
C SER A 134 1.46 -10.65 -5.29
N ALA A 135 0.40 -10.23 -5.98
CA ALA A 135 0.40 -10.10 -7.44
C ALA A 135 1.40 -9.06 -7.95
N SER A 136 1.72 -8.05 -7.14
CA SER A 136 2.73 -7.04 -7.47
C SER A 136 4.14 -7.64 -7.46
N TYR A 137 4.47 -8.52 -6.50
CA TYR A 137 5.73 -9.26 -6.52
C TYR A 137 5.90 -10.12 -7.78
N VAL A 138 4.83 -10.82 -8.20
CA VAL A 138 4.87 -11.62 -9.43
C VAL A 138 5.11 -10.74 -10.66
N ARG A 139 4.49 -9.55 -10.71
CA ARG A 139 4.70 -8.58 -11.79
C ARG A 139 6.14 -8.03 -11.78
N MET A 140 6.71 -7.74 -10.62
CA MET A 140 8.13 -7.35 -10.48
C MET A 140 9.06 -8.48 -10.93
N ALA A 141 8.78 -9.74 -10.58
CA ALA A 141 9.61 -10.85 -11.05
C ALA A 141 9.58 -10.95 -12.57
N LYS A 142 8.39 -10.91 -13.17
CA LYS A 142 8.20 -10.97 -14.63
C LYS A 142 8.87 -9.82 -15.39
N SER A 143 9.12 -8.67 -14.76
CA SER A 143 9.83 -7.55 -15.38
C SER A 143 11.36 -7.70 -15.38
N THR A 144 11.90 -8.75 -14.74
CA THR A 144 13.33 -9.08 -14.72
C THR A 144 13.65 -10.26 -15.63
N ALA A 145 14.87 -10.29 -16.21
CA ALA A 145 15.29 -11.36 -17.10
C ALA A 145 15.37 -12.73 -16.39
N GLU A 146 15.76 -12.73 -15.12
CA GLU A 146 15.96 -13.94 -14.33
C GLU A 146 14.69 -14.37 -13.55
N MET A 147 13.59 -13.61 -13.68
CA MET A 147 12.31 -13.90 -13.02
C MET A 147 12.39 -14.10 -11.50
N TRP A 148 13.28 -13.36 -10.84
CA TRP A 148 13.47 -13.46 -9.40
C TRP A 148 12.47 -12.56 -8.66
N LEU A 149 11.96 -13.03 -7.52
CA LEU A 149 11.08 -12.23 -6.66
C LEU A 149 11.89 -11.21 -5.87
N PRO A 150 11.39 -9.97 -5.72
CA PRO A 150 12.12 -8.89 -5.07
C PRO A 150 12.34 -9.16 -3.58
N THR A 151 13.49 -8.73 -3.04
CA THR A 151 13.80 -8.84 -1.59
C THR A 151 13.55 -7.53 -0.84
N PHE A 152 13.85 -6.40 -1.46
CA PHE A 152 13.55 -5.07 -0.94
C PHE A 152 13.08 -4.23 -2.12
N PRO A 153 11.81 -4.41 -2.54
CA PRO A 153 11.23 -3.60 -3.59
C PRO A 153 11.00 -2.19 -3.06
N GLU A 154 11.61 -1.21 -3.73
CA GLU A 154 11.40 0.20 -3.47
C GLU A 154 10.80 0.86 -4.71
N VAL A 155 10.17 2.03 -4.52
CA VAL A 155 9.46 2.75 -5.59
C VAL A 155 10.32 2.95 -6.84
N TYR A 156 11.60 3.34 -6.66
CA TYR A 156 12.47 3.73 -7.77
C TYR A 156 13.55 2.71 -8.12
N TYR A 157 13.71 1.62 -7.36
CA TYR A 157 14.69 0.57 -7.66
C TYR A 157 14.31 -0.75 -6.98
N LEU A 158 14.78 -1.87 -7.56
CA LEU A 158 14.65 -3.20 -6.96
C LEU A 158 16.01 -3.64 -6.44
N LEU A 159 16.07 -3.93 -5.15
CA LEU A 159 17.27 -4.51 -4.54
C LEU A 159 17.16 -6.03 -4.48
N LYS A 160 18.21 -6.68 -4.96
CA LYS A 160 18.48 -8.11 -4.82
C LYS A 160 19.62 -8.29 -3.83
N LEU A 161 19.33 -8.76 -2.62
CA LEU A 161 20.42 -9.23 -1.74
C LEU A 161 20.84 -10.63 -2.19
N SER A 162 22.13 -10.81 -2.44
CA SER A 162 22.69 -12.15 -2.61
C SER A 162 22.66 -12.87 -1.26
N TYR A 163 22.11 -14.08 -1.26
CA TYR A 163 21.83 -14.94 -0.10
C TYR A 163 20.65 -14.49 0.77
N ILE A 164 19.42 -14.94 0.43
CA ILE A 164 18.32 -15.30 1.36
C ILE A 164 17.09 -15.83 0.56
N HIS A 165 16.33 -16.71 1.21
CA HIS A 165 15.35 -17.70 0.74
C HIS A 165 14.23 -17.25 -0.22
N ILE A 166 14.44 -17.45 -1.54
CA ILE A 166 13.40 -17.32 -2.58
C ILE A 166 12.28 -18.39 -2.45
N ASN A 167 12.53 -19.50 -1.75
CA ASN A 167 11.55 -20.57 -1.53
C ASN A 167 10.35 -20.14 -0.67
N THR A 168 10.51 -19.16 0.23
CA THR A 168 9.44 -18.71 1.14
C THR A 168 8.33 -17.97 0.39
N LEU A 169 8.67 -17.25 -0.68
CA LEU A 169 7.71 -16.46 -1.45
C LEU A 169 6.86 -17.28 -2.43
N LEU A 170 7.46 -18.31 -3.04
CA LEU A 170 6.70 -19.26 -3.86
C LEU A 170 5.71 -20.05 -3.00
N LEU A 171 6.14 -20.42 -1.79
CA LEU A 171 5.26 -21.01 -0.77
C LEU A 171 4.15 -20.05 -0.37
N TYR A 172 4.44 -18.77 -0.11
CA TYR A 172 3.42 -17.78 0.23
C TYR A 172 2.40 -17.59 -0.91
N TYR A 173 2.82 -17.38 -2.16
CA TYR A 173 1.87 -17.24 -3.29
C TYR A 173 0.98 -18.49 -3.48
N ILE A 174 1.57 -19.70 -3.41
CA ILE A 174 0.82 -20.96 -3.57
C ILE A 174 -0.13 -21.19 -2.40
N TYR A 175 0.31 -20.99 -1.16
CA TYR A 175 -0.54 -21.12 0.02
C TYR A 175 -1.62 -20.04 0.06
N PHE A 176 -1.32 -18.79 -0.30
CA PHE A 176 -2.29 -17.70 -0.26
C PHE A 176 -3.34 -17.75 -1.33
N ASN A 177 -2.97 -18.08 -2.57
CA ASN A 177 -3.97 -18.26 -3.62
C ASN A 177 -4.89 -19.45 -3.26
N SER A 178 -4.34 -20.49 -2.63
CA SER A 178 -5.13 -21.62 -2.14
C SER A 178 -6.06 -21.25 -0.97
N ILE A 179 -5.57 -20.49 0.03
CA ILE A 179 -6.37 -20.02 1.17
C ILE A 179 -7.44 -19.03 0.73
N TYR A 180 -7.12 -18.08 -0.14
CA TYR A 180 -8.06 -17.10 -0.69
C TYR A 180 -9.21 -17.78 -1.45
N ASN A 181 -8.88 -18.74 -2.33
CA ASN A 181 -9.88 -19.52 -3.06
C ASN A 181 -10.72 -20.41 -2.13
N LEU A 182 -10.11 -20.98 -1.09
CA LEU A 182 -10.81 -21.74 -0.05
C LEU A 182 -11.81 -20.87 0.73
N LEU A 183 -11.43 -19.66 1.12
CA LEU A 183 -12.30 -18.71 1.84
C LEU A 183 -13.44 -18.19 0.97
N LYS A 184 -13.25 -18.10 -0.35
CA LYS A 184 -14.27 -17.68 -1.32
C LYS A 184 -15.14 -18.84 -1.84
N GLY A 185 -14.82 -20.09 -1.49
CA GLY A 185 -15.53 -21.28 -1.97
C GLY A 185 -15.36 -21.54 -3.48
N ASN A 186 -14.33 -20.99 -4.10
CA ASN A 186 -14.09 -21.10 -5.54
C ASN A 186 -13.00 -22.16 -5.79
N TRP A 187 -13.41 -23.39 -6.11
CA TRP A 187 -12.54 -24.44 -6.66
C TRP A 187 -13.00 -24.81 -8.06
#